data_AF-A0A7Y5GKM2-F1
#
_entry.id   AF-A0A7Y5GKM2-F1
#
_cell.length_a   1.000
_cell.length_b   1.000
_cell.length_c   1.000
_cell.angle_alpha   90.00
_cell.angle_beta   90.00
_cell.angle_gamma   90.00
#
_symmetry.space_group_name_H-M   'P 1'
#
loop_
_entity.id
_entity.type
_entity.pdbx_description
1 polymer ?
#
loop_
_entity_poly.entity_id
_entity_poly.type
_entity_poly.pdbx_seq_one_letter_code
_entity_poly.pdbx_strand_id
1 'polypeptide(L)'
;MRFLLFTFIYFIIIFWAGCDTNPPTYPEPIPEIDQMQNKLLGRGVNIGNALEAPNEGEWGVTIQPDYFEKIASAGFTSVRIPVRWSAHCSPNFPYKIETSFLERIREVIDQALMNRLAVIINMHHFDELYSSPEEERVKFLNLWQQIAEYFSAYDNRLFFEILNEPNGNLTPVKWNTFLADAINTVRVTNPSRTILIGTPEWGGLSSIDELILPAGEKNIIVTVHYYQPFNFTHQGAEWINGSNNWLGIKWSSSAAELSVMEEHFRMASFWAKSQGVALNLGEFGSYRKADIQSRVNWTASVRSFAEKYGMSWHYWEFCAGFGIYDPVTGEYDERLLGALLPPA
;
A
#
# COMPACT_ATOMS: atom_id res chain seq x y z
N MET A 1 69.11 48.94 -39.20
CA MET A 1 67.83 49.56 -39.63
C MET A 1 66.72 48.54 -39.33
N ARG A 2 65.81 48.88 -38.40
CA ARG A 2 64.51 48.30 -37.97
C ARG A 2 64.08 46.95 -38.58
N PHE A 3 63.60 45.94 -37.83
CA PHE A 3 62.40 45.98 -36.95
C PHE A 3 62.43 44.84 -35.91
N LEU A 4 62.01 45.14 -34.67
CA LEU A 4 61.55 44.16 -33.68
C LEU A 4 60.15 43.67 -34.07
N LEU A 5 59.90 42.36 -34.02
CA LEU A 5 58.58 41.78 -33.90
C LEU A 5 58.51 41.01 -32.57
N PHE A 6 57.66 41.48 -31.66
CA PHE A 6 57.26 40.76 -30.47
C PHE A 6 56.14 39.79 -30.85
N THR A 7 56.36 38.49 -30.68
CA THR A 7 55.31 37.46 -30.80
C THR A 7 54.82 37.11 -29.40
N PHE A 8 53.59 37.52 -29.07
CA PHE A 8 52.88 37.09 -27.87
C PHE A 8 52.49 35.61 -28.01
N ILE A 9 53.01 34.74 -27.15
CA ILE A 9 52.56 33.35 -27.02
C ILE A 9 51.36 33.35 -26.08
N TYR A 10 50.15 33.10 -26.62
CA TYR A 10 48.97 32.79 -25.81
C TYR A 10 49.12 31.37 -25.25
N PHE A 11 49.25 31.24 -23.93
CA PHE A 11 49.04 29.97 -23.23
C PHE A 11 47.55 29.67 -23.21
N ILE A 12 47.10 28.70 -24.00
CA ILE A 12 45.78 28.08 -23.85
C ILE A 12 45.88 27.14 -22.65
N ILE A 13 45.31 27.52 -21.52
CA ILE A 13 45.06 26.63 -20.39
C ILE A 13 43.84 25.79 -20.77
N ILE A 14 44.09 24.54 -21.18
CA ILE A 14 43.02 23.55 -21.38
C ILE A 14 42.59 23.08 -19.99
N PHE A 15 41.41 23.49 -19.56
CA PHE A 15 40.72 22.87 -18.43
C PHE A 15 40.35 21.43 -18.83
N TRP A 16 41.04 20.46 -18.25
CA TRP A 16 40.58 19.07 -18.25
C TRP A 16 39.40 18.98 -17.27
N ALA A 17 38.19 19.13 -17.79
CA ALA A 17 37.01 18.65 -17.10
C ALA A 17 37.11 17.13 -17.08
N GLY A 18 37.43 16.55 -15.92
CA GLY A 18 37.33 15.11 -15.72
C GLY A 18 35.88 14.71 -16.01
N CYS A 19 35.67 14.01 -17.13
CA CYS A 19 34.46 13.26 -17.32
C CYS A 19 34.48 12.14 -16.29
N ASP A 20 33.62 12.21 -15.28
CA ASP A 20 33.26 11.04 -14.50
C ASP A 20 32.69 10.02 -15.48
N THR A 21 33.48 9.00 -15.77
CA THR A 21 33.18 7.93 -16.74
C THR A 21 32.41 6.79 -16.11
N ASN A 22 31.75 7.02 -14.98
CA ASN A 22 30.83 6.02 -14.45
C ASN A 22 29.69 5.86 -15.46
N PRO A 23 29.53 4.68 -16.08
CA PRO A 23 28.39 4.43 -16.93
C PRO A 23 27.12 4.68 -16.10
N PRO A 24 26.03 5.18 -16.72
CA PRO A 24 24.75 5.26 -16.02
C PRO A 24 24.46 3.87 -15.45
N THR A 25 24.35 3.77 -14.12
CA THR A 25 23.93 2.53 -13.47
C THR A 25 22.51 2.27 -13.92
N TYR A 26 22.35 1.30 -14.82
CA TYR A 26 21.03 0.81 -15.18
C TYR A 26 20.37 0.28 -13.90
N PRO A 27 19.07 0.54 -13.70
CA PRO A 27 18.38 -0.01 -12.55
C PRO A 27 18.55 -1.53 -12.55
N GLU A 28 18.90 -2.09 -11.39
CA GLU A 28 18.90 -3.54 -11.20
C GLU A 28 17.49 -4.07 -11.50
N PRO A 29 17.37 -5.23 -12.16
CA PRO A 29 16.07 -5.83 -12.41
C PRO A 29 15.38 -6.15 -11.07
N ILE A 30 14.06 -5.98 -11.03
CA ILE A 30 13.24 -6.33 -9.85
C ILE A 30 13.53 -7.79 -9.45
N PRO A 31 13.87 -8.08 -8.18
CA PRO A 31 14.12 -9.44 -7.71
C PRO A 31 13.01 -10.42 -8.08
N GLU A 32 13.38 -11.64 -8.47
CA GLU A 32 12.42 -12.69 -8.87
C GLU A 32 11.42 -13.01 -7.74
N ILE A 33 11.88 -12.97 -6.49
CA ILE A 33 11.04 -13.19 -5.32
C ILE A 33 9.93 -12.14 -5.21
N ASP A 34 10.25 -10.86 -5.40
CA ASP A 34 9.29 -9.76 -5.35
C ASP A 34 8.25 -9.91 -6.46
N GLN A 35 8.68 -10.26 -7.68
CA GLN A 35 7.76 -10.49 -8.81
C GLN A 35 6.82 -11.67 -8.56
N MET A 36 7.36 -12.79 -8.05
CA MET A 36 6.57 -14.00 -7.76
C MET A 36 5.55 -13.73 -6.65
N GLN A 37 5.96 -13.02 -5.59
CA GLN A 37 5.13 -12.69 -4.45
C GLN A 37 4.06 -11.65 -4.81
N ASN A 38 4.42 -10.66 -5.64
CA ASN A 38 3.44 -9.71 -6.16
C ASN A 38 2.40 -10.39 -7.07
N LYS A 39 2.82 -11.37 -7.87
CA LYS A 39 1.90 -12.18 -8.67
C LYS A 39 0.98 -13.06 -7.81
N LEU A 40 1.48 -13.55 -6.67
CA LEU A 40 0.68 -14.31 -5.70
C LEU A 40 -0.43 -13.44 -5.07
N LEU A 41 -0.14 -12.17 -4.78
CA LEU A 41 -1.17 -11.20 -4.37
C LEU A 41 -2.20 -11.01 -5.50
N GLY A 42 -1.76 -10.65 -6.70
CA GLY A 42 -2.63 -10.56 -7.87
C GLY A 42 -3.81 -9.59 -7.69
N ARG A 43 -5.04 -10.11 -7.81
CA ARG A 43 -6.29 -9.35 -7.67
C ARG A 43 -6.89 -9.62 -6.30
N GLY A 44 -6.98 -8.62 -5.45
CA GLY A 44 -7.45 -8.78 -4.08
C GLY A 44 -8.51 -7.78 -3.64
N VAL A 45 -8.96 -7.96 -2.40
CA VAL A 45 -9.95 -7.08 -1.76
C VAL A 45 -9.60 -6.85 -0.29
N ASN A 46 -9.87 -5.65 0.21
CA ASN A 46 -9.77 -5.32 1.63
C ASN A 46 -11.03 -5.78 2.36
N ILE A 47 -10.88 -6.42 3.52
CA ILE A 47 -11.98 -6.62 4.47
C ILE A 47 -11.87 -5.51 5.52
N GLY A 48 -12.30 -4.31 5.12
CA GLY A 48 -12.27 -3.10 5.95
C GLY A 48 -13.49 -2.96 6.87
N ASN A 49 -13.50 -1.88 7.64
CA ASN A 49 -14.47 -1.53 8.66
C ASN A 49 -14.67 -2.62 9.75
N ALA A 50 -13.65 -3.46 9.95
CA ALA A 50 -13.68 -4.65 10.77
C ALA A 50 -12.63 -4.62 11.88
N LEU A 51 -11.49 -5.28 11.69
CA LEU A 51 -10.43 -5.45 12.72
C LEU A 51 -9.58 -4.19 12.93
N GLU A 52 -9.73 -3.17 12.09
CA GLU A 52 -9.12 -1.86 12.26
C GLU A 52 -10.00 -0.85 13.02
N ALA A 53 -11.25 -1.20 13.32
CA ALA A 53 -12.05 -0.47 14.29
C ALA A 53 -11.46 -0.65 15.71
N PRO A 54 -11.83 0.19 16.71
CA PRO A 54 -11.38 0.00 18.09
C PRO A 54 -11.74 -1.38 18.67
N ASN A 55 -12.88 -1.93 18.28
CA ASN A 55 -13.21 -3.35 18.42
C ASN A 55 -13.90 -3.84 17.14
N GLU A 56 -13.66 -5.10 16.77
CA GLU A 56 -14.31 -5.71 15.60
C GLU A 56 -15.85 -5.60 15.68
N GLY A 57 -16.47 -5.09 14.62
CA GLY A 57 -17.91 -4.84 14.55
C GLY A 57 -18.34 -3.39 14.84
N GLU A 58 -17.51 -2.57 15.51
CA GLU A 58 -17.88 -1.18 15.85
C GLU A 58 -18.10 -0.30 14.61
N TRP A 59 -17.41 -0.58 13.51
CA TRP A 59 -17.59 0.13 12.23
C TRP A 59 -18.53 -0.58 11.26
N GLY A 60 -19.28 -1.57 11.75
CA GLY A 60 -20.36 -2.23 11.03
C GLY A 60 -20.00 -3.58 10.41
N VAL A 61 -18.74 -4.01 10.46
CA VAL A 61 -18.31 -5.30 9.91
C VAL A 61 -17.68 -6.19 10.99
N THR A 62 -18.16 -7.42 11.07
CA THR A 62 -17.48 -8.53 11.74
C THR A 62 -17.15 -9.57 10.68
N ILE A 63 -15.89 -9.99 10.58
CA ILE A 63 -15.42 -10.88 9.52
C ILE A 63 -16.02 -12.27 9.72
N GLN A 64 -16.88 -12.68 8.80
CA GLN A 64 -17.50 -14.01 8.82
C GLN A 64 -16.64 -15.03 8.07
N PRO A 65 -16.58 -16.30 8.53
CA PRO A 65 -15.79 -17.35 7.86
C PRO A 65 -16.17 -17.58 6.39
N ASP A 66 -17.44 -17.42 6.03
CA ASP A 66 -17.92 -17.65 4.66
C ASP A 66 -17.51 -16.53 3.68
N TYR A 67 -17.04 -15.38 4.17
CA TYR A 67 -16.54 -14.30 3.32
C TYR A 67 -15.38 -14.77 2.45
N PHE A 68 -14.48 -15.60 2.98
CA PHE A 68 -13.30 -16.07 2.24
C PHE A 68 -13.67 -17.01 1.10
N GLU A 69 -14.66 -17.89 1.29
CA GLU A 69 -15.18 -18.74 0.21
C GLU A 69 -15.80 -17.89 -0.90
N LYS A 70 -16.60 -16.88 -0.53
CA LYS A 70 -17.22 -15.96 -1.49
C LYS A 70 -16.17 -15.17 -2.28
N ILE A 71 -15.21 -14.58 -1.58
CA ILE A 71 -14.10 -13.82 -2.18
C ILE A 71 -13.30 -14.70 -3.15
N ALA A 72 -12.93 -15.91 -2.74
CA ALA A 72 -12.21 -16.85 -3.61
C ALA A 72 -13.05 -17.27 -4.82
N SER A 73 -14.34 -17.58 -4.61
CA SER A 73 -15.26 -18.01 -5.67
C SER A 73 -15.55 -16.92 -6.70
N ALA A 74 -15.52 -15.65 -6.28
CA ALA A 74 -15.64 -14.51 -7.18
C ALA A 74 -14.42 -14.38 -8.11
N GLY A 75 -13.25 -14.91 -7.72
CA GLY A 75 -12.02 -14.91 -8.52
C GLY A 75 -10.90 -14.03 -7.96
N PHE A 76 -11.03 -13.51 -6.74
CA PHE A 76 -9.92 -12.86 -6.05
C PHE A 76 -8.87 -13.89 -5.60
N THR A 77 -7.60 -13.47 -5.56
CA THR A 77 -6.44 -14.29 -5.19
C THR A 77 -5.87 -13.93 -3.82
N SER A 78 -6.25 -12.78 -3.27
CA SER A 78 -5.76 -12.32 -1.97
C SER A 78 -6.78 -11.48 -1.21
N VAL A 79 -6.57 -11.40 0.10
CA VAL A 79 -7.27 -10.47 1.00
C VAL A 79 -6.26 -9.62 1.76
N ARG A 80 -6.58 -8.34 1.93
CA ARG A 80 -5.89 -7.44 2.85
C ARG A 80 -6.76 -7.23 4.08
N ILE A 81 -6.18 -7.43 5.25
CA ILE A 81 -6.85 -7.36 6.55
C ILE A 81 -6.25 -6.18 7.33
N PRO A 82 -6.91 -5.01 7.31
CA PRO A 82 -6.63 -3.92 8.24
C PRO A 82 -6.74 -4.38 9.70
N VAL A 83 -5.74 -4.10 10.54
CA VAL A 83 -5.77 -4.49 11.97
C VAL A 83 -5.27 -3.38 12.89
N ARG A 84 -6.06 -3.02 13.91
CA ARG A 84 -5.70 -2.02 14.92
C ARG A 84 -5.09 -2.64 16.17
N TRP A 85 -3.86 -3.15 16.05
CA TRP A 85 -3.14 -3.77 17.16
C TRP A 85 -2.96 -2.86 18.38
N SER A 86 -2.85 -1.55 18.17
CA SER A 86 -2.63 -0.56 19.23
C SER A 86 -3.77 -0.50 20.24
N ALA A 87 -4.99 -0.89 19.85
CA ALA A 87 -6.18 -0.94 20.69
C ALA A 87 -6.26 -2.21 21.56
N HIS A 88 -5.52 -3.26 21.22
CA HIS A 88 -5.60 -4.59 21.85
C HIS A 88 -4.27 -5.01 22.49
N CYS A 89 -3.62 -4.08 23.20
CA CYS A 89 -2.36 -4.33 23.89
C CYS A 89 -2.29 -3.63 25.24
N SER A 90 -1.46 -4.17 26.14
CA SER A 90 -1.16 -3.53 27.42
C SER A 90 -0.60 -2.11 27.20
N PRO A 91 -1.02 -1.12 28.01
CA PRO A 91 -0.43 0.22 27.95
C PRO A 91 1.01 0.26 28.49
N ASN A 92 1.44 -0.78 29.22
CA ASN A 92 2.77 -0.88 29.81
C ASN A 92 3.67 -1.82 29.01
N PHE A 93 4.97 -1.49 28.92
CA PHE A 93 6.01 -2.37 28.40
C PHE A 93 5.93 -3.77 29.06
N PRO A 94 5.99 -4.89 28.30
CA PRO A 94 6.38 -5.00 26.88
C PRO A 94 5.23 -4.78 25.88
N TYR A 95 4.17 -4.05 26.27
CA TYR A 95 3.00 -3.78 25.42
C TYR A 95 2.37 -5.06 24.90
N LYS A 96 2.19 -6.04 25.80
CA LYS A 96 1.71 -7.37 25.47
C LYS A 96 0.40 -7.29 24.70
N ILE A 97 0.35 -7.85 23.49
CA ILE A 97 -0.88 -7.98 22.70
C ILE A 97 -1.80 -8.99 23.40
N GLU A 98 -3.08 -8.69 23.46
CA GLU A 98 -4.09 -9.59 24.02
C GLU A 98 -4.09 -10.92 23.29
N THR A 99 -3.99 -12.02 24.06
CA THR A 99 -3.88 -13.37 23.48
C THR A 99 -5.12 -13.75 22.68
N SER A 100 -6.32 -13.39 23.16
CA SER A 100 -7.57 -13.58 22.43
C SER A 100 -7.60 -12.84 21.09
N PHE A 101 -6.98 -11.66 21.00
CA PHE A 101 -6.92 -10.90 19.75
C PHE A 101 -5.96 -11.54 18.75
N LEU A 102 -4.80 -12.02 19.20
CA LEU A 102 -3.88 -12.82 18.37
C LEU A 102 -4.55 -14.09 17.84
N GLU A 103 -5.32 -14.78 18.68
CA GLU A 103 -6.09 -15.96 18.28
C GLU A 103 -7.18 -15.62 17.28
N ARG A 104 -7.90 -14.51 17.46
CA ARG A 104 -8.89 -14.02 16.50
C ARG A 104 -8.28 -13.75 15.12
N ILE A 105 -7.12 -13.11 15.07
CA ILE A 105 -6.45 -12.81 13.80
C ILE A 105 -5.91 -14.10 13.16
N ARG A 106 -5.41 -15.04 13.97
CA ARG A 106 -5.03 -16.38 13.51
C ARG A 106 -6.20 -17.07 12.80
N GLU A 107 -7.40 -17.05 13.39
CA GLU A 107 -8.60 -17.62 12.77
C GLU A 107 -8.90 -16.99 11.41
N VAL A 108 -8.84 -15.65 11.32
CA VAL A 108 -9.06 -14.90 10.07
C VAL A 108 -8.03 -15.29 9.00
N ILE A 109 -6.74 -15.35 9.36
CA ILE A 109 -5.67 -15.77 8.45
C ILE A 109 -5.88 -17.23 7.99
N ASP A 110 -6.19 -18.13 8.92
CA ASP A 110 -6.41 -19.55 8.64
C ASP A 110 -7.56 -19.76 7.66
N GLN A 111 -8.68 -19.08 7.86
CA GLN A 111 -9.84 -19.17 6.96
C GLN A 111 -9.52 -18.68 5.55
N ALA A 112 -8.78 -17.57 5.41
CA ALA A 112 -8.34 -17.08 4.11
C ALA A 112 -7.40 -18.08 3.40
N LEU A 113 -6.42 -18.62 4.12
CA LEU A 113 -5.46 -19.58 3.57
C LEU A 113 -6.11 -20.92 3.20
N MET A 114 -7.10 -21.38 3.96
CA MET A 114 -7.91 -22.56 3.64
C MET A 114 -8.66 -22.38 2.31
N ASN A 115 -9.11 -21.15 2.01
CA ASN A 115 -9.73 -20.78 0.74
C ASN A 115 -8.71 -20.39 -0.34
N ARG A 116 -7.43 -20.71 -0.14
CA ARG A 116 -6.33 -20.47 -1.09
C ARG A 116 -6.09 -18.99 -1.43
N LEU A 117 -6.50 -18.09 -0.55
CA LEU A 117 -6.22 -16.66 -0.66
C LEU A 117 -4.88 -16.36 0.00
N ALA A 118 -4.03 -15.57 -0.66
CA ALA A 118 -2.92 -14.90 0.02
C ALA A 118 -3.47 -13.84 1.00
N VAL A 119 -2.73 -13.55 2.07
CA VAL A 119 -3.19 -12.67 3.15
C VAL A 119 -2.15 -11.60 3.43
N ILE A 120 -2.57 -10.34 3.39
CA ILE A 120 -1.81 -9.24 3.98
C ILE A 120 -2.43 -8.89 5.32
N ILE A 121 -1.63 -8.90 6.38
CA ILE A 121 -1.98 -8.22 7.64
C ILE A 121 -1.09 -7.01 7.80
N ASN A 122 -1.63 -5.94 8.37
CA ASN A 122 -0.89 -4.70 8.58
C ASN A 122 -1.06 -4.16 10.00
N MET A 123 -0.41 -3.03 10.29
CA MET A 123 -0.77 -2.20 11.44
C MET A 123 -1.54 -0.97 10.94
N HIS A 124 -2.79 -0.83 11.38
CA HIS A 124 -3.74 0.17 10.89
C HIS A 124 -4.22 1.07 12.03
N HIS A 125 -4.50 2.34 11.74
CA HIS A 125 -5.06 3.32 12.69
C HIS A 125 -4.32 3.40 14.04
N PHE A 126 -2.98 3.39 13.99
CA PHE A 126 -2.16 3.70 15.17
C PHE A 126 -2.03 5.23 15.32
N ASP A 127 -3.14 5.87 15.67
CA ASP A 127 -3.29 7.34 15.66
C ASP A 127 -2.29 8.05 16.58
N GLU A 128 -1.93 7.41 17.70
CA GLU A 128 -0.92 7.92 18.63
C GLU A 128 0.48 7.92 17.98
N LEU A 129 0.80 6.95 17.12
CA LEU A 129 2.07 6.91 16.39
C LEU A 129 2.14 8.04 15.36
N TYR A 130 1.04 8.36 14.68
CA TYR A 130 0.98 9.49 13.76
C TYR A 130 1.11 10.83 14.50
N SER A 131 0.58 10.92 15.71
CA SER A 131 0.57 12.15 16.51
C SER A 131 1.87 12.37 17.30
N SER A 132 2.44 11.31 17.88
CA SER A 132 3.58 11.35 18.81
C SER A 132 4.58 10.22 18.49
N PRO A 133 5.19 10.19 17.28
CA PRO A 133 5.95 9.04 16.81
C PRO A 133 7.13 8.65 17.70
N GLU A 134 7.85 9.63 18.27
CA GLU A 134 9.02 9.35 19.11
C GLU A 134 8.63 8.65 20.42
N GLU A 135 7.47 8.99 21.00
CA GLU A 135 6.96 8.39 22.22
C GLU A 135 6.46 6.96 21.94
N GLU A 136 5.83 6.75 20.79
CA GLU A 136 5.22 5.48 20.41
C GLU A 136 6.17 4.52 19.69
N ARG A 137 7.38 4.95 19.32
CA ARG A 137 8.36 4.12 18.57
C ARG A 137 8.65 2.79 19.25
N VAL A 138 8.85 2.80 20.58
CA VAL A 138 9.16 1.56 21.33
C VAL A 138 7.97 0.60 21.32
N LYS A 139 6.74 1.13 21.47
CA LYS A 139 5.51 0.35 21.39
C LYS A 139 5.34 -0.25 19.99
N PHE A 140 5.47 0.56 18.95
CA PHE A 140 5.40 0.13 17.56
C PHE A 140 6.34 -1.05 17.24
N LEU A 141 7.62 -0.95 17.63
CA LEU A 141 8.58 -2.03 17.40
C LEU A 141 8.30 -3.28 18.25
N ASN A 142 7.86 -3.13 19.51
CA ASN A 142 7.48 -4.28 20.34
C ASN A 142 6.24 -5.00 19.84
N LEU A 143 5.27 -4.27 19.28
CA LEU A 143 4.11 -4.88 18.63
C LEU A 143 4.55 -5.69 17.40
N TRP A 144 5.40 -5.11 16.54
CA TRP A 144 5.95 -5.84 15.39
C TRP A 144 6.75 -7.08 15.77
N GLN A 145 7.55 -7.01 16.86
CA GLN A 145 8.26 -8.18 17.37
C GLN A 145 7.27 -9.31 17.73
N GLN A 146 6.24 -9.01 18.52
CA GLN A 146 5.24 -10.00 18.94
C GLN A 146 4.45 -10.57 17.76
N ILE A 147 4.03 -9.73 16.81
CA ILE A 147 3.32 -10.15 15.59
C ILE A 147 4.22 -11.09 14.77
N ALA A 148 5.46 -10.67 14.51
CA ALA A 148 6.41 -11.44 13.72
C ALA A 148 6.73 -12.79 14.38
N GLU A 149 6.94 -12.83 15.70
CA GLU A 149 7.13 -14.06 16.46
C GLU A 149 5.92 -15.00 16.37
N TYR A 150 4.73 -14.49 16.66
CA TYR A 150 3.51 -15.30 16.75
C TYR A 150 3.11 -15.92 15.41
N PHE A 151 3.28 -15.19 14.30
CA PHE A 151 2.92 -15.66 12.95
C PHE A 151 4.12 -16.20 12.14
N SER A 152 5.27 -16.42 12.78
CA SER A 152 6.51 -16.85 12.10
C SER A 152 6.37 -18.18 11.35
N ALA A 153 5.54 -19.10 11.84
CA ALA A 153 5.36 -20.43 11.26
C ALA A 153 4.50 -20.46 9.98
N TYR A 154 3.78 -19.38 9.65
CA TYR A 154 3.00 -19.31 8.42
C TYR A 154 3.91 -19.29 7.18
N ASP A 155 3.44 -19.91 6.10
CA ASP A 155 4.18 -19.93 4.84
C ASP A 155 4.19 -18.56 4.14
N ASN A 156 4.73 -18.53 2.92
CA ASN A 156 4.90 -17.32 2.13
C ASN A 156 3.61 -16.76 1.51
N ARG A 157 2.43 -17.32 1.83
CA ARG A 157 1.14 -16.72 1.48
C ARG A 157 0.68 -15.68 2.49
N LEU A 158 1.33 -15.60 3.66
CA LEU A 158 1.13 -14.51 4.62
C LEU A 158 2.20 -13.43 4.46
N PHE A 159 1.73 -12.22 4.23
CA PHE A 159 2.52 -11.00 4.05
C PHE A 159 2.34 -10.07 5.24
N PHE A 160 3.40 -9.33 5.57
CA PHE A 160 3.35 -8.28 6.59
C PHE A 160 3.49 -6.91 5.94
N GLU A 161 2.49 -6.05 6.09
CA GLU A 161 2.58 -4.64 5.71
C GLU A 161 2.87 -3.78 6.94
N ILE A 162 3.99 -3.06 6.94
CA ILE A 162 4.56 -2.47 8.18
C ILE A 162 3.64 -1.46 8.87
N LEU A 163 3.03 -0.55 8.11
CA LEU A 163 2.14 0.48 8.66
C LEU A 163 1.27 1.03 7.55
N ASN A 164 -0.02 1.16 7.83
CA ASN A 164 -0.97 1.84 6.97
C ASN A 164 -0.68 3.35 6.96
N GLU A 165 -0.63 3.95 5.78
CA GLU A 165 -0.69 5.41 5.55
C GLU A 165 0.08 6.26 6.59
N PRO A 166 1.42 6.13 6.73
CA PRO A 166 2.20 7.02 7.57
C PRO A 166 1.89 8.50 7.27
N ASN A 167 1.52 9.28 8.29
CA ASN A 167 1.06 10.66 8.14
C ASN A 167 1.29 11.51 9.41
N GLY A 168 0.92 12.78 9.34
CA GLY A 168 0.94 13.69 10.49
C GLY A 168 2.36 14.01 10.95
N ASN A 169 2.64 13.81 12.24
CA ASN A 169 3.96 14.06 12.80
C ASN A 169 4.98 12.94 12.50
N LEU A 170 4.52 11.80 11.96
CA LEU A 170 5.36 10.74 11.38
C LEU A 170 5.75 11.13 9.94
N THR A 171 6.59 12.17 9.84
CA THR A 171 7.07 12.72 8.56
C THR A 171 7.85 11.69 7.74
N PRO A 172 8.03 11.91 6.42
CA PRO A 172 8.82 11.02 5.56
C PRO A 172 10.20 10.63 6.14
N VAL A 173 10.92 11.58 6.73
CA VAL A 173 12.22 11.33 7.37
C VAL A 173 12.11 10.34 8.53
N LYS A 174 11.11 10.52 9.39
CA LYS A 174 10.86 9.62 10.52
C LYS A 174 10.37 8.27 10.03
N TRP A 175 9.45 8.25 9.07
CA TRP A 175 8.93 7.01 8.49
C TRP A 175 10.05 6.15 7.93
N ASN A 176 10.97 6.69 7.14
CA ASN A 176 12.12 5.94 6.60
C ASN A 176 12.99 5.32 7.70
N THR A 177 13.12 5.99 8.85
CA THR A 177 13.85 5.46 10.01
C THR A 177 13.07 4.31 10.66
N PHE A 178 11.80 4.56 10.99
CA PHE A 178 10.93 3.59 11.66
C PHE A 178 10.70 2.34 10.81
N LEU A 179 10.57 2.51 9.50
CA LEU A 179 10.44 1.43 8.53
C LEU A 179 11.64 0.49 8.57
N ALA A 180 12.87 1.03 8.51
CA ALA A 180 14.08 0.24 8.58
C ALA A 180 14.18 -0.54 9.90
N ASP A 181 13.84 0.11 11.02
CA ASP A 181 13.84 -0.54 12.34
C ASP A 181 12.80 -1.67 12.44
N ALA A 182 11.60 -1.45 11.89
CA ALA A 182 10.55 -2.46 11.89
C ALA A 182 10.90 -3.65 10.99
N ILE A 183 11.49 -3.41 9.81
CA ILE A 183 11.99 -4.49 8.94
C ILE A 183 13.05 -5.31 9.67
N ASN A 184 14.04 -4.66 10.28
CA ASN A 184 15.06 -5.36 11.08
C ASN A 184 14.43 -6.19 12.20
N THR A 185 13.42 -5.65 12.88
CA THR A 185 12.67 -6.35 13.93
C THR A 185 11.98 -7.61 13.38
N VAL A 186 11.25 -7.49 12.27
CA VAL A 186 10.54 -8.61 11.63
C VAL A 186 11.52 -9.68 11.14
N ARG A 187 12.65 -9.28 10.56
CA ARG A 187 13.65 -10.20 9.97
C ARG A 187 14.31 -11.12 11.00
N VAL A 188 14.29 -10.78 12.30
CA VAL A 188 14.80 -11.66 13.38
C VAL A 188 14.12 -13.03 13.36
N THR A 189 12.80 -13.06 13.15
CA THR A 189 12.00 -14.30 13.15
C THR A 189 11.43 -14.67 11.79
N ASN A 190 11.41 -13.74 10.85
CA ASN A 190 10.86 -13.93 9.50
C ASN A 190 11.89 -13.54 8.41
N PRO A 191 13.00 -14.29 8.29
CA PRO A 191 14.09 -13.94 7.37
C PRO A 191 13.69 -13.98 5.89
N SER A 192 12.63 -14.71 5.54
CA SER A 192 12.19 -14.92 4.15
C SER A 192 10.75 -14.48 3.88
N ARG A 193 10.04 -13.85 4.82
CA ARG A 193 8.67 -13.38 4.59
C ARG A 193 8.69 -12.09 3.78
N THR A 194 7.86 -11.98 2.75
CA THR A 194 7.73 -10.73 2.01
C THR A 194 7.09 -9.65 2.86
N ILE A 195 7.69 -8.46 2.86
CA ILE A 195 7.20 -7.31 3.62
C ILE A 195 6.66 -6.26 2.65
N LEU A 196 5.46 -5.74 2.90
CA LEU A 196 4.93 -4.58 2.20
C LEU A 196 5.29 -3.29 2.95
N ILE A 197 5.66 -2.26 2.19
CA ILE A 197 6.08 -0.97 2.75
C ILE A 197 5.26 0.16 2.11
N GLY A 198 4.56 0.92 2.95
CA GLY A 198 3.77 2.07 2.49
C GLY A 198 4.62 3.30 2.22
N THR A 199 4.13 4.18 1.37
CA THR A 199 4.70 5.53 1.20
C THR A 199 4.26 6.46 2.34
N PRO A 200 5.02 7.51 2.66
CA PRO A 200 4.59 8.51 3.65
C PRO A 200 3.47 9.39 3.10
N GLU A 201 3.03 10.40 3.85
CA GLU A 201 1.97 11.35 3.44
C GLU A 201 0.69 10.65 2.96
N TRP A 202 0.11 9.81 3.83
CA TRP A 202 -1.13 9.07 3.60
C TRP A 202 -1.05 7.94 2.57
N GLY A 203 0.13 7.35 2.34
CA GLY A 203 0.27 6.16 1.50
C GLY A 203 0.05 6.42 0.00
N GLY A 204 -0.09 7.68 -0.41
CA GLY A 204 -0.36 8.05 -1.79
C GLY A 204 0.85 7.93 -2.72
N LEU A 205 0.62 8.18 -4.01
CA LEU A 205 1.67 8.24 -5.03
C LEU A 205 2.52 9.51 -4.96
N SER A 206 2.03 10.59 -4.33
CA SER A 206 2.64 11.91 -4.38
C SER A 206 3.97 12.04 -3.61
N SER A 207 4.23 11.10 -2.72
CA SER A 207 5.38 11.08 -1.79
C SER A 207 6.27 9.84 -2.00
N ILE A 208 6.07 9.11 -3.12
CA ILE A 208 6.80 7.88 -3.40
C ILE A 208 8.31 8.11 -3.55
N ASP A 209 8.70 9.29 -4.02
CA ASP A 209 10.10 9.73 -4.16
C ASP A 209 10.75 10.10 -2.82
N GLU A 210 9.96 10.28 -1.76
CA GLU A 210 10.45 10.50 -0.39
C GLU A 210 10.70 9.19 0.36
N LEU A 211 10.29 8.04 -0.19
CA LEU A 211 10.52 6.73 0.39
C LEU A 211 11.98 6.28 0.15
N ILE A 212 12.67 5.94 1.24
CA ILE A 212 14.03 5.39 1.21
C ILE A 212 13.95 3.91 1.56
N LEU A 213 14.26 3.06 0.57
CA LEU A 213 14.30 1.62 0.75
C LEU A 213 15.52 1.22 1.61
N PRO A 214 15.37 0.35 2.62
CA PRO A 214 16.51 -0.14 3.39
C PRO A 214 17.53 -0.86 2.50
N ALA A 215 18.78 -0.42 2.57
CA ALA A 215 19.84 -0.97 1.73
C ALA A 215 20.01 -2.49 1.96
N GLY A 216 20.01 -3.26 0.87
CA GLY A 216 20.23 -4.70 0.91
C GLY A 216 19.00 -5.55 1.23
N GLU A 217 17.86 -4.94 1.55
CA GLU A 217 16.58 -5.64 1.61
C GLU A 217 16.09 -5.96 0.19
N LYS A 218 15.72 -7.22 -0.07
CA LYS A 218 15.43 -7.75 -1.42
C LYS A 218 14.15 -8.58 -1.50
N ASN A 219 13.37 -8.59 -0.42
CA ASN A 219 12.10 -9.31 -0.34
C ASN A 219 11.01 -8.37 0.19
N ILE A 220 10.77 -7.32 -0.60
CA ILE A 220 9.83 -6.24 -0.29
C ILE A 220 8.95 -5.90 -1.48
N ILE A 221 7.74 -5.44 -1.18
CA ILE A 221 6.82 -4.87 -2.16
C ILE A 221 6.45 -3.49 -1.67
N VAL A 222 6.56 -2.46 -2.51
CA VAL A 222 6.10 -1.12 -2.15
C VAL A 222 4.59 -1.06 -2.39
N THR A 223 3.83 -0.66 -1.37
CA THR A 223 2.38 -0.47 -1.47
C THR A 223 2.02 1.01 -1.50
N VAL A 224 1.06 1.35 -2.36
CA VAL A 224 0.52 2.70 -2.52
C VAL A 224 -0.99 2.66 -2.55
N HIS A 225 -1.64 3.75 -2.15
CA HIS A 225 -3.08 3.90 -2.16
C HIS A 225 -3.47 4.95 -3.21
N TYR A 226 -4.54 4.69 -3.96
CA TYR A 226 -4.98 5.57 -5.04
C TYR A 226 -6.44 5.96 -4.91
N TYR A 227 -6.66 7.21 -4.51
CA TYR A 227 -7.99 7.79 -4.34
C TYR A 227 -8.20 9.05 -5.19
N GLN A 228 -7.36 9.31 -6.20
CA GLN A 228 -7.49 10.51 -7.03
C GLN A 228 -8.56 10.34 -8.14
N PRO A 229 -9.39 11.37 -8.42
CA PRO A 229 -9.51 12.63 -7.69
C PRO A 229 -10.17 12.44 -6.32
N PHE A 230 -9.55 12.97 -5.26
CA PHE A 230 -10.01 12.72 -3.89
C PHE A 230 -11.43 13.23 -3.61
N ASN A 231 -11.77 14.39 -4.19
CA ASN A 231 -13.12 14.94 -4.09
C ASN A 231 -14.18 14.05 -4.75
N PHE A 232 -13.84 13.28 -5.79
CA PHE A 232 -14.74 12.31 -6.39
C PHE A 232 -14.88 11.06 -5.51
N THR A 233 -13.75 10.45 -5.12
CA THR A 233 -13.75 9.16 -4.40
C THR A 233 -14.31 9.27 -2.99
N HIS A 234 -14.23 10.44 -2.36
CA HIS A 234 -14.66 10.67 -0.98
C HIS A 234 -15.81 11.69 -0.86
N GLN A 235 -16.57 11.94 -1.92
CA GLN A 235 -17.70 12.85 -1.84
C GLN A 235 -18.71 12.43 -0.77
N GLY A 236 -18.99 13.33 0.16
CA GLY A 236 -19.86 13.10 1.32
C GLY A 236 -19.36 12.09 2.35
N ALA A 237 -18.09 11.67 2.34
CA ALA A 237 -17.51 10.83 3.38
C ALA A 237 -17.58 11.52 4.75
N GLU A 238 -18.25 10.89 5.72
CA GLU A 238 -18.58 11.49 7.02
C GLU A 238 -17.34 11.80 7.88
N TRP A 239 -16.25 11.09 7.66
CA TRP A 239 -14.97 11.28 8.36
C TRP A 239 -14.11 12.39 7.75
N ILE A 240 -14.57 13.04 6.67
CA ILE A 240 -13.81 14.10 5.99
C ILE A 240 -14.56 15.42 6.08
N ASN A 241 -13.94 16.41 6.73
CA ASN A 241 -14.51 17.74 6.87
C ASN A 241 -14.71 18.40 5.48
N GLY A 242 -15.92 18.91 5.22
CA GLY A 242 -16.27 19.60 3.97
C GLY A 242 -16.61 18.69 2.79
N SER A 243 -16.57 17.36 2.95
CA SER A 243 -16.81 16.39 1.87
C SER A 243 -18.21 16.48 1.24
N ASN A 244 -19.21 16.97 1.97
CA ASN A 244 -20.56 17.20 1.44
C ASN A 244 -20.60 18.22 0.29
N ASN A 245 -19.62 19.13 0.21
CA ASN A 245 -19.50 20.09 -0.90
C ASN A 245 -19.10 19.42 -2.22
N TRP A 246 -18.66 18.16 -2.18
CA TRP A 246 -18.23 17.40 -3.35
C TRP A 246 -19.33 16.48 -3.92
N LEU A 247 -20.50 16.43 -3.27
CA LEU A 247 -21.60 15.58 -3.71
C LEU A 247 -22.04 15.94 -5.15
N GLY A 248 -22.15 14.92 -5.99
CA GLY A 248 -22.54 15.05 -7.40
C GLY A 248 -21.37 15.21 -8.36
N ILE A 249 -20.11 15.21 -7.88
CA ILE A 249 -18.95 15.10 -8.77
C ILE A 249 -19.00 13.75 -9.49
N LYS A 250 -18.84 13.79 -10.81
CA LYS A 250 -18.83 12.61 -11.68
C LYS A 250 -17.44 12.32 -12.20
N TRP A 251 -17.24 11.09 -12.66
CA TRP A 251 -16.03 10.66 -13.34
C TRP A 251 -16.41 9.88 -14.60
N SER A 252 -16.01 10.39 -15.76
CA SER A 252 -16.63 10.00 -17.05
C SER A 252 -15.76 9.13 -17.95
N SER A 253 -14.54 8.78 -17.54
CA SER A 253 -13.52 8.19 -18.44
C SER A 253 -13.18 9.09 -19.62
N SER A 254 -13.26 10.40 -19.48
CA SER A 254 -12.84 11.31 -20.54
C SER A 254 -11.35 11.11 -20.84
N ALA A 255 -10.92 11.41 -22.06
CA ALA A 255 -9.52 11.26 -22.45
C ALA A 255 -8.55 12.05 -21.53
N ALA A 256 -8.99 13.21 -21.01
CA ALA A 256 -8.21 14.00 -20.07
C ALA A 256 -8.09 13.31 -18.70
N GLU A 257 -9.19 12.80 -18.14
CA GLU A 257 -9.18 12.06 -16.87
C GLU A 257 -8.31 10.80 -16.96
N LEU A 258 -8.44 10.04 -18.05
CA LEU A 258 -7.64 8.85 -18.31
C LEU A 258 -6.15 9.17 -18.46
N SER A 259 -5.81 10.23 -19.19
CA SER A 259 -4.42 10.66 -19.38
C SER A 259 -3.76 11.04 -18.04
N VAL A 260 -4.44 11.80 -17.20
CA VAL A 260 -3.93 12.18 -15.86
C VAL A 260 -3.77 10.94 -14.98
N MET A 261 -4.78 10.06 -14.95
CA MET A 261 -4.71 8.82 -14.19
C MET A 261 -3.54 7.95 -14.66
N GLU A 262 -3.42 7.69 -15.96
CA GLU A 262 -2.34 6.90 -16.54
C GLU A 262 -0.97 7.44 -16.16
N GLU A 263 -0.79 8.76 -16.21
CA GLU A 263 0.47 9.41 -15.87
C GLU A 263 0.92 9.11 -14.44
N HIS A 264 0.00 9.11 -13.47
CA HIS A 264 0.31 8.74 -12.09
C HIS A 264 0.84 7.29 -11.99
N PHE A 265 0.15 6.33 -12.62
CA PHE A 265 0.58 4.92 -12.62
C PHE A 265 1.88 4.70 -13.38
N ARG A 266 2.06 5.42 -14.50
CA ARG A 266 3.30 5.40 -15.28
C ARG A 266 4.48 5.89 -14.46
N MET A 267 4.29 6.95 -13.67
CA MET A 267 5.35 7.51 -12.84
C MET A 267 5.70 6.62 -11.65
N ALA A 268 4.70 6.04 -11.00
CA ALA A 268 4.91 5.01 -9.98
C ALA A 268 5.71 3.83 -10.54
N SER A 269 5.32 3.31 -11.72
CA SER A 269 6.02 2.20 -12.38
C SER A 269 7.46 2.55 -12.76
N PHE A 270 7.70 3.78 -13.23
CA PHE A 270 9.05 4.26 -13.54
C PHE A 270 9.92 4.31 -12.28
N TRP A 271 9.39 4.86 -11.18
CA TRP A 271 10.07 4.90 -9.90
C TRP A 271 10.38 3.49 -9.40
N ALA A 272 9.41 2.57 -9.42
CA ALA A 272 9.62 1.21 -8.92
C ALA A 272 10.68 0.45 -9.72
N LYS A 273 10.71 0.65 -11.05
CA LYS A 273 11.77 0.12 -11.90
C LYS A 273 13.13 0.73 -11.57
N SER A 274 13.21 2.03 -11.27
CA SER A 274 14.48 2.67 -10.91
C SER A 274 15.01 2.21 -9.56
N GLN A 275 14.12 1.81 -8.65
CA GLN A 275 14.43 1.24 -7.34
C GLN A 275 14.60 -0.28 -7.34
N GLY A 276 14.23 -0.98 -8.42
CA GLY A 276 14.28 -2.44 -8.49
C GLY A 276 13.28 -3.13 -7.57
N VAL A 277 12.06 -2.61 -7.39
CA VAL A 277 11.03 -3.19 -6.52
C VAL A 277 9.71 -3.43 -7.25
N ALA A 278 8.91 -4.37 -6.74
CA ALA A 278 7.53 -4.56 -7.19
C ALA A 278 6.57 -3.59 -6.50
N LEU A 279 5.41 -3.35 -7.14
CA LEU A 279 4.36 -2.47 -6.64
C LEU A 279 3.07 -3.22 -6.33
N ASN A 280 2.44 -2.84 -5.22
CA ASN A 280 1.07 -3.17 -4.86
C ASN A 280 0.24 -1.88 -4.78
N LEU A 281 -0.98 -1.90 -5.32
CA LEU A 281 -2.00 -0.89 -5.06
C LEU A 281 -2.86 -1.39 -3.89
N GLY A 282 -2.43 -1.09 -2.66
CA GLY A 282 -3.02 -1.65 -1.43
C GLY A 282 -4.44 -1.20 -1.16
N GLU A 283 -4.82 -0.02 -1.66
CA GLU A 283 -6.18 0.48 -1.60
C GLU A 283 -6.54 1.32 -2.82
N PHE A 284 -7.75 1.13 -3.30
CA PHE A 284 -8.43 2.03 -4.22
C PHE A 284 -9.93 1.77 -4.16
N GLY A 285 -10.73 2.83 -4.21
CA GLY A 285 -12.18 2.73 -4.14
C GLY A 285 -12.85 4.08 -4.34
N SER A 286 -14.15 4.06 -4.59
CA SER A 286 -14.99 5.26 -4.57
C SER A 286 -16.22 5.04 -3.68
N TYR A 287 -16.48 6.01 -2.80
CA TYR A 287 -17.49 5.91 -1.76
C TYR A 287 -18.90 5.81 -2.35
N ARG A 288 -19.78 5.02 -1.71
CA ARG A 288 -21.14 4.73 -2.20
C ARG A 288 -22.04 5.94 -2.49
N LYS A 289 -21.69 7.13 -1.97
CA LYS A 289 -22.42 8.38 -2.25
C LYS A 289 -22.15 8.94 -3.65
N ALA A 290 -21.06 8.53 -4.31
CA ALA A 290 -20.82 8.82 -5.71
C ALA A 290 -21.80 8.03 -6.61
N ASP A 291 -22.14 8.57 -7.77
CA ASP A 291 -23.04 7.86 -8.69
C ASP A 291 -22.39 6.58 -9.23
N ILE A 292 -23.19 5.52 -9.34
CA ILE A 292 -22.68 4.19 -9.64
C ILE A 292 -21.98 4.09 -11.01
N GLN A 293 -22.43 4.84 -12.02
CA GLN A 293 -21.79 4.79 -13.34
C GLN A 293 -20.37 5.36 -13.26
N SER A 294 -20.19 6.48 -12.56
CA SER A 294 -18.86 7.04 -12.31
C SER A 294 -17.98 6.11 -11.49
N ARG A 295 -18.53 5.46 -10.43
CA ARG A 295 -17.79 4.49 -9.62
C ARG A 295 -17.26 3.32 -10.47
N VAL A 296 -18.12 2.71 -11.29
CA VAL A 296 -17.76 1.60 -12.20
C VAL A 296 -16.67 2.02 -13.18
N ASN A 297 -16.86 3.18 -13.84
CA ASN A 297 -15.89 3.72 -14.80
C ASN A 297 -14.51 3.94 -14.16
N TRP A 298 -14.49 4.59 -12.99
CA TRP A 298 -13.27 4.90 -12.27
C TRP A 298 -12.58 3.62 -11.79
N THR A 299 -13.31 2.70 -11.17
CA THR A 299 -12.79 1.42 -10.66
C THR A 299 -12.20 0.57 -11.79
N ALA A 300 -12.88 0.47 -12.93
CA ALA A 300 -12.37 -0.26 -14.10
C ALA A 300 -11.08 0.35 -14.65
N SER A 301 -11.00 1.69 -14.69
CA SER A 301 -9.84 2.41 -15.19
C SER A 301 -8.63 2.26 -14.27
N VAL A 302 -8.81 2.44 -12.96
CA VAL A 302 -7.75 2.24 -11.96
C VAL A 302 -7.22 0.81 -12.00
N ARG A 303 -8.12 -0.18 -11.99
CA ARG A 303 -7.74 -1.59 -12.10
C ARG A 303 -6.98 -1.87 -13.39
N SER A 304 -7.44 -1.35 -14.53
CA SER A 304 -6.76 -1.54 -15.82
C SER A 304 -5.36 -0.92 -15.84
N PHE A 305 -5.15 0.25 -15.22
CA PHE A 305 -3.82 0.85 -15.16
C PHE A 305 -2.91 0.13 -14.16
N ALA A 306 -3.42 -0.29 -13.00
CA ALA A 306 -2.68 -1.14 -12.07
C ALA A 306 -2.14 -2.39 -12.79
N GLU A 307 -3.01 -3.10 -13.52
CA GLU A 307 -2.64 -4.29 -14.30
C GLU A 307 -1.66 -3.97 -15.44
N LYS A 308 -1.89 -2.89 -16.19
CA LYS A 308 -0.99 -2.43 -17.28
C LYS A 308 0.43 -2.18 -16.79
N TYR A 309 0.57 -1.66 -15.57
CA TYR A 309 1.86 -1.31 -14.97
C TYR A 309 2.41 -2.38 -14.01
N GLY A 310 1.80 -3.57 -14.00
CA GLY A 310 2.32 -4.74 -13.28
C GLY A 310 2.12 -4.70 -11.77
N MET A 311 1.14 -3.92 -11.29
CA MET A 311 0.77 -3.86 -9.88
C MET A 311 -0.20 -4.98 -9.54
N SER A 312 0.03 -5.66 -8.42
CA SER A 312 -1.07 -6.34 -7.72
C SER A 312 -1.95 -5.27 -7.04
N TRP A 313 -3.18 -5.60 -6.65
CA TRP A 313 -4.08 -4.59 -6.09
C TRP A 313 -5.09 -5.17 -5.11
N HIS A 314 -5.57 -4.34 -4.18
CA HIS A 314 -6.65 -4.67 -3.26
C HIS A 314 -7.71 -3.57 -3.26
N TYR A 315 -8.93 -3.91 -3.69
CA TYR A 315 -10.05 -2.97 -3.70
C TYR A 315 -10.44 -2.57 -2.28
N TRP A 316 -10.68 -1.28 -2.04
CA TRP A 316 -11.31 -0.79 -0.82
C TRP A 316 -12.80 -0.57 -1.08
N GLU A 317 -13.72 -1.32 -0.48
CA GLU A 317 -13.52 -2.53 0.34
C GLU A 317 -14.67 -3.54 0.11
N PHE A 318 -14.66 -4.67 0.81
CA PHE A 318 -15.55 -5.79 0.55
C PHE A 318 -17.04 -5.46 0.77
N CYS A 319 -17.44 -4.93 1.93
CA CYS A 319 -18.84 -4.98 2.36
C CYS A 319 -19.39 -3.81 3.22
N ALA A 320 -18.71 -2.67 3.26
CA ALA A 320 -19.14 -1.50 4.03
C ALA A 320 -19.40 -0.26 3.14
N GLY A 321 -18.71 0.86 3.42
CA GLY A 321 -18.97 2.15 2.80
C GLY A 321 -18.61 2.22 1.31
N PHE A 322 -17.64 1.40 0.90
CA PHE A 322 -17.19 1.28 -0.49
C PHE A 322 -17.60 -0.07 -1.10
N GLY A 323 -18.10 -0.98 -0.27
CA GLY A 323 -18.57 -2.33 -0.51
C GLY A 323 -18.95 -2.71 -1.94
N ILE A 324 -18.47 -3.88 -2.34
CA ILE A 324 -18.89 -4.63 -3.55
C ILE A 324 -19.81 -5.80 -3.22
N TYR A 325 -20.00 -6.12 -1.95
CA TYR A 325 -20.84 -7.21 -1.44
C TYR A 325 -21.76 -6.68 -0.34
N ASP A 326 -23.04 -7.01 -0.39
CA ASP A 326 -24.01 -6.67 0.65
C ASP A 326 -24.20 -7.89 1.58
N PRO A 327 -23.75 -7.80 2.85
CA PRO A 327 -23.87 -8.93 3.78
C PRO A 327 -25.30 -9.19 4.24
N VAL A 328 -26.24 -8.27 4.02
CA VAL A 328 -27.66 -8.43 4.36
C VAL A 328 -28.39 -9.25 3.30
N THR A 329 -28.15 -8.94 2.02
CA THR A 329 -28.80 -9.67 0.90
C THR A 329 -28.01 -10.90 0.48
N GLY A 330 -26.69 -10.92 0.74
CA GLY A 330 -25.79 -11.97 0.27
C GLY A 330 -25.39 -11.83 -1.20
N GLU A 331 -25.55 -10.64 -1.78
CA GLU A 331 -25.35 -10.39 -3.21
C GLU A 331 -24.18 -9.44 -3.48
N TYR A 332 -23.52 -9.60 -4.62
CA TYR A 332 -22.53 -8.66 -5.12
C TYR A 332 -23.20 -7.49 -5.88
N ASP A 333 -22.59 -6.31 -5.85
CA ASP A 333 -22.84 -5.32 -6.90
C ASP A 333 -22.13 -5.80 -8.17
N GLU A 334 -22.86 -6.52 -9.01
CA GLU A 334 -22.36 -7.11 -10.26
C GLU A 334 -21.66 -6.11 -11.19
N ARG A 335 -22.03 -4.82 -11.11
CA ARG A 335 -21.40 -3.78 -11.94
C ARG A 335 -20.00 -3.47 -11.47
N LEU A 336 -19.79 -3.36 -10.15
CA LEU A 336 -18.47 -3.13 -9.57
C LEU A 336 -17.64 -4.41 -9.58
N LEU A 337 -18.26 -5.56 -9.34
CA LEU A 337 -17.58 -6.85 -9.47
C LEU A 337 -17.05 -7.05 -10.89
N GLY A 338 -17.87 -6.79 -11.92
CA GLY A 338 -17.42 -6.84 -13.32
C GLY A 338 -16.35 -5.80 -13.69
N ALA A 339 -16.31 -4.65 -12.99
CA ALA A 339 -15.24 -3.66 -13.16
C ALA A 339 -13.88 -4.17 -12.62
N LEU A 340 -13.91 -4.94 -11.54
CA LEU A 340 -12.74 -5.52 -10.86
C LEU A 340 -12.28 -6.83 -11.50
N LEU A 341 -13.24 -7.72 -11.79
CA LEU A 341 -13.06 -9.07 -12.30
C LEU A 341 -13.85 -9.23 -13.61
N PRO A 342 -13.40 -8.59 -14.72
CA PRO A 342 -14.08 -8.77 -16.00
C PRO A 342 -13.99 -10.23 -16.44
N PRO A 343 -14.99 -10.74 -17.20
CA PRO A 343 -14.91 -12.05 -17.83
C PRO A 343 -13.64 -12.18 -18.67
N ALA A 344 -13.03 -13.37 -18.63
CA ALA A 344 -11.80 -13.70 -19.36
C ALA A 344 -11.98 -13.67 -20.88
#